data_AF-A0A6A6G271-F1
#
_entry.id   AF-A0A6A6G271-F1
#
_cell.length_a   1.000
_cell.length_b   1.000
_cell.length_c   1.000
_cell.angle_alpha   90.00
_cell.angle_beta   90.00
_cell.angle_gamma   90.00
#
_symmetry.space_group_name_H-M   'P 1'
#
loop_
_entity.id
_entity.type
_entity.pdbx_description
1 polymer ?
#
loop_
_entity_poly.entity_id
_entity_poly.type
_entity_poly.pdbx_seq_one_letter_code
_entity_poly.pdbx_strand_id
1 'polypeptide(L)'
;MPPAFDKQAFERDLKDVHLLYDYDAQDEDGNPQKWRYEAWFFSSDRIVYAIHGGPMAGRKNYQTATYQCIRPGALWQVNWLEETGTICSMVYDIELGKVTTLLGFSKGHWEHPDEAHGDKRNPIDLERWRSLKQYGDQGDRVMLSEQGTVVEKFRGRGKLGRMEEGWETM
;
A
#
# COMPACT_ATOMS: atom_id res chain seq x y z
N MET A 1 17.42 15.87 -10.89
CA MET A 1 15.99 16.26 -10.94
C MET A 1 15.18 14.98 -10.86
N PRO A 2 14.13 14.90 -10.04
CA PRO A 2 13.21 13.77 -10.11
C PRO A 2 12.67 13.64 -11.55
N PRO A 3 12.41 12.42 -12.05
CA PRO A 3 11.83 12.25 -13.37
C PRO A 3 10.52 13.05 -13.47
N ALA A 4 10.26 13.62 -14.64
CA ALA A 4 9.05 14.40 -14.85
C ALA A 4 7.81 13.53 -14.62
N PHE A 5 6.97 13.93 -13.68
CA PHE A 5 5.69 13.26 -13.44
C PHE A 5 4.78 13.45 -14.66
N ASP A 6 4.39 12.34 -15.30
CA ASP A 6 3.47 12.37 -16.44
C ASP A 6 2.02 12.48 -15.96
N LYS A 7 1.56 13.73 -15.80
CA LYS A 7 0.20 14.03 -15.33
C LYS A 7 -0.88 13.46 -16.25
N GLN A 8 -0.70 13.51 -17.57
CA GLN A 8 -1.72 13.04 -18.52
C GLN A 8 -1.84 11.52 -18.45
N ALA A 9 -0.71 10.82 -18.38
CA ALA A 9 -0.73 9.38 -18.20
C ALA A 9 -1.36 9.01 -16.85
N PHE A 10 -1.05 9.73 -15.75
CA PHE A 10 -1.65 9.45 -14.45
C PHE A 10 -3.17 9.61 -14.45
N GLU A 11 -3.68 10.72 -15.01
CA GLU A 11 -5.13 10.98 -15.09
C GLU A 11 -5.87 9.89 -15.85
N ARG A 12 -5.28 9.39 -16.94
CA ARG A 12 -5.82 8.29 -17.73
C ARG A 12 -5.71 6.95 -17.01
N ASP A 13 -4.56 6.63 -16.44
CA ASP A 13 -4.21 5.26 -16.05
C ASP A 13 -4.57 4.93 -14.61
N LEU A 14 -4.38 5.89 -13.69
CA LEU A 14 -4.44 5.65 -12.25
C LEU A 14 -5.43 6.52 -11.50
N LYS A 15 -5.68 7.77 -11.90
CA LYS A 15 -6.52 8.68 -11.11
C LYS A 15 -7.88 8.06 -10.80
N ASP A 16 -8.21 7.99 -9.51
CA ASP A 16 -9.46 7.41 -9.01
C ASP A 16 -9.62 5.91 -9.32
N VAL A 17 -8.58 5.22 -9.78
CA VAL A 17 -8.62 3.77 -9.99
C VAL A 17 -8.55 3.06 -8.64
N HIS A 18 -9.39 2.04 -8.53
CA HIS A 18 -9.53 1.20 -7.38
C HIS A 18 -9.24 -0.25 -7.77
N LEU A 19 -8.40 -0.92 -7.01
CA LEU A 19 -7.98 -2.29 -7.21
C LEU A 19 -8.32 -3.13 -5.98
N LEU A 20 -8.92 -4.30 -6.19
CA LEU A 20 -8.82 -5.41 -5.26
C LEU A 20 -7.86 -6.42 -5.86
N TYR A 21 -6.94 -6.92 -5.06
CA TYR A 21 -5.95 -7.88 -5.50
C TYR A 21 -5.62 -8.90 -4.40
N ASP A 22 -5.31 -10.12 -4.81
CA ASP A 22 -4.95 -11.21 -3.92
C ASP A 22 -3.45 -11.51 -4.11
N TYR A 23 -2.65 -11.42 -3.05
CA TYR A 23 -1.27 -11.90 -3.08
C TYR A 23 -1.22 -13.43 -3.15
N ASP A 24 -0.20 -13.93 -3.85
CA ASP A 24 0.13 -15.36 -3.98
C ASP A 24 0.93 -15.84 -2.75
N ALA A 25 0.34 -15.69 -1.55
CA ALA A 25 0.99 -15.99 -0.28
C ALA A 25 0.97 -17.50 0.08
N GLN A 26 1.76 -17.89 1.08
CA GLN A 26 1.80 -19.25 1.63
C GLN A 26 1.72 -19.22 3.15
N ASP A 27 1.17 -20.28 3.75
CA ASP A 27 1.21 -20.48 5.20
C ASP A 27 2.55 -21.10 5.66
N GLU A 28 2.68 -21.33 6.96
CA GLU A 28 3.89 -21.92 7.56
C GLU A 28 4.20 -23.33 7.02
N ASP A 29 3.17 -24.05 6.55
CA ASP A 29 3.28 -25.38 5.96
C ASP A 29 3.49 -25.34 4.43
N GLY A 30 3.54 -24.14 3.82
CA GLY A 30 3.68 -23.92 2.39
C GLY A 30 2.38 -24.07 1.58
N ASN A 31 1.22 -24.19 2.24
CA ASN A 31 -0.06 -24.23 1.54
C ASN A 31 -0.41 -22.85 1.00
N PRO A 32 -0.98 -22.76 -0.22
CA PRO A 32 -1.40 -21.49 -0.79
C PRO A 32 -2.42 -20.77 0.09
N GLN A 33 -2.14 -19.51 0.42
CA GLN A 33 -3.08 -18.58 1.01
C GLN A 33 -3.28 -17.38 0.09
N LYS A 34 -4.48 -16.80 0.12
CA LYS A 34 -4.76 -15.55 -0.58
C LYS A 34 -4.91 -14.45 0.44
N TRP A 35 -4.02 -13.48 0.40
CA TRP A 35 -4.17 -12.27 1.20
C TRP A 35 -4.77 -11.18 0.33
N ARG A 36 -6.04 -10.86 0.60
CA ARG A 36 -6.77 -9.83 -0.15
C ARG A 36 -6.43 -8.44 0.35
N TYR A 37 -6.07 -7.58 -0.58
CA TYR A 37 -5.77 -6.17 -0.35
C TYR A 37 -6.61 -5.31 -1.28
N GLU A 38 -6.83 -4.06 -0.89
CA GLU A 38 -7.63 -3.08 -1.61
C GLU A 38 -6.85 -1.76 -1.66
N ALA A 39 -6.66 -1.18 -2.84
CA ALA A 39 -5.94 0.08 -3.03
C ALA A 39 -6.70 1.03 -3.97
N TRP A 40 -6.77 2.30 -3.59
CA TRP A 40 -7.38 3.38 -4.35
C TRP A 40 -6.40 4.52 -4.55
N PHE A 41 -6.09 4.79 -5.81
CA PHE A 41 -5.20 5.87 -6.24
C PHE A 41 -5.97 7.19 -6.29
N PHE A 42 -6.20 7.77 -5.11
CA PHE A 42 -7.07 8.94 -4.93
C PHE A 42 -6.64 10.16 -5.77
N SER A 43 -5.36 10.53 -5.68
CA SER A 43 -4.78 11.69 -6.36
C SER A 43 -3.35 11.40 -6.80
N SER A 44 -2.75 12.33 -7.54
CA SER A 44 -1.36 12.23 -8.03
C SER A 44 -0.29 12.15 -6.95
N ASP A 45 -0.70 12.26 -5.69
CA ASP A 45 0.18 12.25 -4.53
C ASP A 45 -0.42 11.51 -3.33
N ARG A 46 -1.58 10.83 -3.47
CA ARG A 46 -2.23 10.10 -2.37
C ARG A 46 -2.68 8.71 -2.79
N ILE A 47 -2.56 7.78 -1.86
CA ILE A 47 -3.13 6.44 -1.93
C ILE A 47 -3.96 6.17 -0.68
N VAL A 48 -5.06 5.44 -0.82
CA VAL A 48 -5.86 4.93 0.29
C VAL A 48 -5.95 3.42 0.13
N TYR A 49 -5.78 2.66 1.20
CA TYR A 49 -5.79 1.21 1.10
C TYR A 49 -6.37 0.53 2.35
N ALA A 50 -6.78 -0.72 2.19
CA ALA A 50 -7.21 -1.60 3.27
C ALA A 50 -6.65 -3.02 3.07
N ILE A 51 -6.42 -3.70 4.20
CA ILE A 51 -5.90 -5.06 4.25
C ILE A 51 -7.00 -5.98 4.78
N HIS A 52 -7.38 -7.00 3.99
CA HIS A 52 -8.49 -7.89 4.30
C HIS A 52 -8.05 -9.31 4.67
N GLY A 53 -6.80 -9.69 4.37
CA GLY A 53 -6.24 -11.00 4.70
C GLY A 53 -4.76 -10.92 5.08
N GLY A 54 -4.25 -12.03 5.63
CA GLY A 54 -2.88 -12.15 6.12
C GLY A 54 -2.68 -11.51 7.51
N PRO A 55 -1.42 -11.45 7.99
CA PRO A 55 -1.08 -11.00 9.34
C PRO A 55 -1.53 -9.57 9.67
N MET A 56 -1.75 -8.74 8.65
CA MET A 56 -2.11 -7.33 8.80
C MET A 56 -3.60 -7.06 8.51
N ALA A 57 -4.44 -8.10 8.44
CA ALA A 57 -5.87 -7.99 8.19
C ALA A 57 -6.56 -7.08 9.22
N GLY A 58 -7.36 -6.12 8.73
CA GLY A 58 -8.04 -5.12 9.57
C GLY A 58 -7.38 -3.74 9.59
N ARG A 59 -6.21 -3.58 8.96
CA ARG A 59 -5.56 -2.27 8.79
C ARG A 59 -6.18 -1.46 7.64
N LYS A 60 -6.49 -0.19 7.88
CA LYS A 60 -7.00 0.78 6.90
C LYS A 60 -6.18 2.06 6.96
N ASN A 61 -5.64 2.50 5.83
CA ASN A 61 -4.67 3.57 5.82
C ASN A 61 -4.84 4.52 4.63
N TYR A 62 -4.17 5.66 4.69
CA TYR A 62 -3.96 6.59 3.60
C TYR A 62 -2.55 7.16 3.71
N GLN A 63 -1.92 7.47 2.58
CA GLN A 63 -0.53 7.90 2.60
C GLN A 63 -0.20 8.85 1.45
N THR A 64 0.72 9.79 1.70
CA THR A 64 1.40 10.52 0.63
C THR A 64 2.24 9.53 -0.17
N ALA A 65 1.97 9.44 -1.46
CA ALA A 65 2.61 8.49 -2.35
C ALA A 65 3.33 9.21 -3.48
N THR A 66 4.45 8.62 -3.90
CA THR A 66 5.17 9.04 -5.11
C THR A 66 4.83 8.09 -6.24
N TYR A 67 4.63 8.63 -7.44
CA TYR A 67 4.22 7.89 -8.61
C TYR A 67 5.26 8.04 -9.72
N GLN A 68 5.64 6.93 -10.32
CA GLN A 68 6.49 6.89 -11.49
C GLN A 68 5.78 6.13 -12.61
N CYS A 69 5.56 6.82 -13.72
CA CYS A 69 5.14 6.17 -14.96
C CYS A 69 6.35 5.43 -15.54
N ILE A 70 6.31 4.10 -15.58
CA ILE A 70 7.36 3.29 -16.21
C ILE A 70 7.04 3.13 -17.70
N ARG A 71 5.78 2.79 -18.01
CA ARG A 71 5.26 2.69 -19.38
C ARG A 71 3.81 3.20 -19.40
N PRO A 72 3.51 4.33 -20.07
CA PRO A 72 2.16 4.87 -20.13
C PRO A 72 1.16 3.83 -20.63
N GLY A 73 0.02 3.71 -19.97
CA GLY A 73 -1.06 2.77 -20.29
C GLY A 73 -0.83 1.34 -19.78
N ALA A 74 0.35 1.04 -19.24
CA ALA A 74 0.76 -0.34 -18.99
C ALA A 74 1.40 -0.59 -17.63
N LEU A 75 2.31 0.27 -17.16
CA LEU A 75 3.13 -0.04 -16.00
C LEU A 75 3.44 1.19 -15.16
N TRP A 76 3.10 1.13 -13.88
CA TRP A 76 3.28 2.20 -12.92
C TRP A 76 3.93 1.69 -11.65
N GLN A 77 4.79 2.52 -11.04
CA GLN A 77 5.31 2.30 -9.71
C GLN A 77 4.78 3.36 -8.74
N VAL A 78 4.40 2.93 -7.55
CA VAL A 78 3.81 3.74 -6.48
C VAL A 78 4.53 3.42 -5.18
N ASN A 79 5.17 4.41 -4.57
CA ASN A 79 5.98 4.21 -3.38
C ASN A 79 5.56 5.13 -2.25
N TRP A 80 5.60 4.63 -1.01
CA TRP A 80 5.30 5.42 0.17
C TRP A 80 6.03 4.92 1.43
N LEU A 81 6.03 5.77 2.45
CA LEU A 81 6.54 5.50 3.79
C LEU A 81 5.40 5.68 4.79
N GLU A 82 5.26 4.77 5.75
CA GLU A 82 4.14 4.77 6.72
C GLU A 82 4.58 5.20 8.12
N GLU A 83 3.63 5.59 8.97
CA GLU A 83 3.83 5.98 10.37
C GLU A 83 4.54 4.94 11.23
N THR A 84 4.35 3.66 10.92
CA THR A 84 5.04 2.53 11.56
C THR A 84 6.52 2.47 11.19
N GLY A 85 6.94 3.26 10.21
CA GLY A 85 8.23 3.21 9.56
C GLY A 85 8.26 2.29 8.35
N THR A 86 7.23 1.49 8.04
CA THR A 86 7.24 0.60 6.87
C THR A 86 7.39 1.35 5.56
N ILE A 87 8.24 0.83 4.67
CA ILE A 87 8.39 1.32 3.30
C ILE A 87 7.63 0.37 2.37
N CYS A 88 6.86 0.91 1.44
CA CYS A 88 6.22 0.12 0.38
C CYS A 88 6.61 0.68 -0.98
N SER A 89 6.94 -0.23 -1.90
CA SER A 89 7.10 0.04 -3.33
C SER A 89 6.23 -0.95 -4.10
N MET A 90 5.17 -0.44 -4.74
CA MET A 90 4.22 -1.23 -5.51
C MET A 90 4.37 -0.95 -7.00
N VAL A 91 4.48 -2.00 -7.80
CA VAL A 91 4.37 -1.94 -9.26
C VAL A 91 3.02 -2.50 -9.67
N TYR A 92 2.21 -1.68 -10.36
CA TYR A 92 0.96 -2.12 -10.97
C TYR A 92 1.18 -2.31 -12.47
N ASP A 93 1.13 -3.57 -12.91
CA ASP A 93 1.08 -3.96 -14.31
C ASP A 93 -0.38 -4.05 -14.75
N ILE A 94 -0.80 -3.03 -15.50
CA ILE A 94 -2.16 -2.85 -15.99
C ILE A 94 -2.50 -3.91 -17.04
N GLU A 95 -1.54 -4.26 -17.90
CA GLU A 95 -1.76 -5.18 -19.01
C GLU A 95 -1.90 -6.63 -18.52
N LEU A 96 -1.07 -7.02 -17.55
CA LEU A 96 -1.09 -8.36 -16.97
C LEU A 96 -2.09 -8.50 -15.81
N GLY A 97 -2.64 -7.39 -15.30
CA GLY A 97 -3.49 -7.41 -14.11
C GLY A 97 -2.73 -7.92 -12.87
N LYS A 98 -1.47 -7.51 -12.72
CA LYS A 98 -0.59 -7.95 -11.64
C LYS A 98 -0.14 -6.77 -10.78
N VAL A 99 0.00 -7.03 -9.50
CA VAL A 99 0.63 -6.13 -8.53
C VAL A 99 1.88 -6.82 -8.01
N THR A 100 3.03 -6.17 -8.05
CA THR A 100 4.27 -6.66 -7.44
C THR A 100 4.74 -5.66 -6.39
N THR A 101 5.00 -6.09 -5.18
CA THR A 101 5.41 -5.21 -4.08
C THR A 101 6.72 -5.62 -3.45
N LEU A 102 7.56 -4.63 -3.15
CA LEU A 102 8.56 -4.72 -2.10
C LEU A 102 8.01 -4.03 -0.86
N LEU A 103 7.93 -4.79 0.24
CA LEU A 103 7.57 -4.30 1.56
C LEU A 103 8.81 -4.36 2.45
N GLY A 104 9.21 -3.22 3.02
CA GLY A 104 10.25 -3.15 4.04
C GLY A 104 9.60 -2.87 5.39
N PHE A 105 9.12 -3.91 6.06
CA PHE A 105 8.51 -3.78 7.39
C PHE A 105 9.55 -3.29 8.40
N SER A 106 9.20 -2.26 9.18
CA SER A 106 10.00 -1.92 10.37
C SER A 106 9.91 -3.06 11.37
N LYS A 107 10.93 -3.19 12.24
CA LYS A 107 10.96 -4.21 13.29
C LYS A 107 9.68 -4.20 14.13
N GLY A 108 9.26 -3.02 14.60
CA GLY A 108 8.04 -2.89 15.41
C GLY A 108 6.78 -3.32 14.67
N HIS A 109 6.64 -2.99 13.38
CA HIS A 109 5.47 -3.43 12.61
C HIS A 109 5.48 -4.96 12.42
N TRP A 110 6.65 -5.55 12.20
CA TRP A 110 6.77 -7.00 11.97
C TRP A 110 6.56 -7.83 13.24
N GLU A 111 7.18 -7.42 14.35
CA GLU A 111 7.13 -8.16 15.62
C GLU A 111 5.84 -7.90 16.41
N HIS A 112 5.12 -6.81 16.12
CA HIS A 112 3.87 -6.42 16.78
C HIS A 112 2.73 -6.18 15.76
N PRO A 113 2.33 -7.19 14.96
CA PRO A 113 1.38 -7.01 13.86
C PRO A 113 -0.01 -6.54 14.33
N ASP A 114 -0.49 -7.06 15.46
CA ASP A 114 -1.81 -6.71 16.02
C ASP A 114 -1.89 -5.21 16.40
N GLU A 115 -0.77 -4.63 16.85
CA GLU A 115 -0.70 -3.20 17.16
C GLU A 115 -0.77 -2.33 15.89
N ALA A 116 -0.47 -2.89 14.72
CA ALA A 116 -0.59 -2.20 13.43
C ALA A 116 -1.98 -2.31 12.79
N HIS A 117 -2.93 -3.03 13.41
CA HIS A 117 -4.32 -3.05 12.97
C HIS A 117 -5.03 -1.73 13.32
N GLY A 118 -6.22 -1.50 12.74
CA GLY A 118 -7.04 -0.32 12.98
C GLY A 118 -7.15 0.63 11.79
N ASP A 119 -7.64 1.85 12.02
CA ASP A 119 -7.81 2.87 10.98
C ASP A 119 -6.97 4.09 11.32
N LYS A 120 -6.12 4.56 10.39
CA LYS A 120 -5.32 5.78 10.56
C LYS A 120 -6.14 7.00 11.00
N ARG A 121 -7.40 7.04 10.61
CA ARG A 121 -8.32 8.14 10.94
C ARG A 121 -8.70 8.16 12.41
N ASN A 122 -8.49 7.07 13.13
CA ASN A 122 -8.62 7.01 14.58
C ASN A 122 -7.31 7.50 15.21
N PRO A 123 -7.33 8.59 15.99
CA PRO A 123 -6.11 9.14 16.58
C PRO A 123 -5.41 8.18 17.54
N ILE A 124 -6.14 7.26 18.19
CA ILE A 124 -5.56 6.27 19.09
C ILE A 124 -4.75 5.23 18.30
N ASP A 125 -5.28 4.78 17.16
CA ASP A 125 -4.59 3.83 16.28
C ASP A 125 -3.35 4.48 15.65
N LEU A 126 -3.49 5.73 15.18
CA LEU A 126 -2.37 6.49 14.62
C LEU A 126 -1.22 6.68 15.61
N GLU A 127 -1.51 7.04 16.86
CA GLU A 127 -0.46 7.23 17.87
C GLU A 127 0.23 5.91 18.21
N ARG A 128 -0.53 4.82 18.33
CA ARG A 128 0.02 3.46 18.47
C ARG A 128 0.92 3.09 17.29
N TRP A 129 0.54 3.41 16.06
CA TRP A 129 1.38 3.11 14.89
C TRP A 129 2.68 3.92 14.90
N ARG A 130 2.64 5.18 15.35
CA ARG A 130 3.83 6.02 15.47
C ARG A 130 4.80 5.52 16.52
N SER A 131 4.36 4.81 17.57
CA SER A 131 5.27 4.18 18.52
C SER A 131 5.98 2.96 17.92
N LEU A 132 5.40 2.26 16.95
CA LEU A 132 6.02 1.08 16.33
C LEU A 132 7.34 1.40 15.60
N LYS A 133 7.54 2.62 15.11
CA LYS A 133 8.80 3.00 14.45
C LYS A 133 9.98 3.15 15.42
N GLN A 134 9.73 3.13 16.74
CA GLN A 134 10.75 3.26 17.77
C GLN A 134 11.51 1.95 18.02
N TYR A 135 10.97 0.82 17.57
CA TYR A 135 11.63 -0.47 17.66
C TYR A 135 12.65 -0.63 16.53
N GLY A 136 13.91 -0.88 16.90
CA GLY A 136 15.01 -1.14 15.97
C GLY A 136 15.42 0.08 15.14
N ASP A 137 16.19 -0.18 14.07
CA ASP A 137 16.59 0.82 13.10
C ASP A 137 16.33 0.39 11.64
N GLN A 138 16.88 1.13 10.67
CA GLN A 138 16.65 0.85 9.24
C GLN A 138 17.25 -0.50 8.79
N GLY A 139 18.28 -0.99 9.46
CA GLY A 139 18.92 -2.27 9.18
C GLY A 139 18.12 -3.48 9.69
N ASP A 140 17.20 -3.28 10.63
CA ASP A 140 16.35 -4.34 11.19
C ASP A 140 15.12 -4.67 10.34
N ARG A 141 14.99 -4.07 9.15
CA ARG A 141 13.80 -4.25 8.33
C ARG A 141 13.67 -5.65 7.77
N VAL A 142 12.47 -6.19 7.86
CA VAL A 142 12.09 -7.42 7.15
C VAL A 142 11.62 -7.05 5.76
N MET A 143 12.30 -7.57 4.75
CA MET A 143 11.96 -7.35 3.35
C MET A 143 11.14 -8.51 2.80
N LEU A 144 9.94 -8.22 2.31
CA LEU A 144 9.10 -9.17 1.58
C LEU A 144 8.92 -8.72 0.14
N SER A 145 9.04 -9.66 -0.79
CA SER A 145 8.75 -9.46 -2.20
C SER A 145 7.56 -10.33 -2.57
N GLU A 146 6.43 -9.69 -2.82
CA GLU A 146 5.16 -10.39 -3.07
C GLU A 146 4.59 -10.00 -4.42
N GLN A 147 3.99 -10.97 -5.11
CA GLN A 147 3.18 -10.72 -6.29
C GLN A 147 1.74 -11.11 -6.02
N GLY A 148 0.81 -10.33 -6.55
CA GLY A 148 -0.61 -10.59 -6.48
C GLY A 148 -1.31 -10.38 -7.80
N THR A 149 -2.52 -10.93 -7.87
CA THR A 149 -3.40 -10.85 -9.04
C THR A 149 -4.53 -9.88 -8.77
N VAL A 150 -4.74 -8.92 -9.67
CA VAL A 150 -5.90 -8.02 -9.61
C VAL A 150 -7.16 -8.81 -9.91
N VAL A 151 -8.08 -8.83 -8.96
CA VAL A 151 -9.36 -9.55 -9.06
C VAL A 151 -10.53 -8.62 -9.38
N GLU A 152 -10.41 -7.34 -9.05
CA GLU A 152 -11.39 -6.32 -9.41
C GLU A 152 -10.70 -4.99 -9.69
N LYS A 153 -11.21 -4.27 -10.71
CA LYS A 153 -10.76 -2.93 -11.08
C LYS A 153 -11.96 -2.06 -11.45
N PHE A 154 -12.07 -0.91 -10.81
CA PHE A 154 -13.08 0.10 -11.15
C PHE A 154 -12.56 1.51 -10.84
N ARG A 155 -13.39 2.53 -11.09
CA ARG A 155 -13.11 3.91 -10.65
C ARG A 155 -14.03 4.33 -9.53
N GLY A 156 -13.49 5.09 -8.59
CA GLY A 156 -14.16 5.55 -7.39
C GLY A 156 -13.64 4.88 -6.13
N ARG A 157 -13.97 5.48 -5.00
CA ARG A 157 -13.48 5.05 -3.67
C ARG A 157 -13.86 3.64 -3.25
N GLY A 158 -14.94 3.07 -3.81
CA GLY A 158 -15.50 1.82 -3.30
C GLY A 158 -15.94 1.98 -1.84
N LYS A 159 -15.50 1.07 -0.97
CA LYS A 159 -15.82 1.07 0.46
C LYS A 159 -14.74 1.73 1.34
N LEU A 160 -13.64 2.20 0.76
CA LEU A 160 -12.56 2.82 1.52
C LEU A 160 -13.01 4.14 2.19
N GLY A 161 -12.35 4.46 3.30
CA GLY A 161 -12.64 5.68 4.08
C GLY A 161 -12.40 6.97 3.28
N ARG A 162 -13.03 8.08 3.69
CA ARG A 162 -12.76 9.41 3.11
C ARG A 162 -11.27 9.75 3.29
N MET A 163 -10.73 10.51 2.36
CA MET A 163 -9.41 11.13 2.46
C MET A 163 -9.51 12.57 1.97
N GLU A 164 -8.65 13.45 2.47
CA GLU A 164 -8.46 14.81 1.96
C GLU A 164 -6.98 15.01 1.65
N GLU A 165 -6.68 15.68 0.53
CA GLU A 165 -5.28 15.90 0.10
C GLU A 165 -4.45 16.63 1.17
N GLY A 166 -5.07 17.50 1.98
CA GLY A 166 -4.38 18.24 3.04
C GLY A 166 -4.07 17.45 4.32
N TRP A 167 -4.51 16.20 4.46
CA TRP A 167 -4.23 15.43 5.67
C TRP A 167 -2.76 15.02 5.74
N GLU A 168 -2.15 15.27 6.89
CA GLU A 168 -0.75 14.92 7.13
C GLU A 168 -0.51 13.42 7.13
N THR A 169 0.67 13.07 6.65
CA THR A 169 1.21 11.71 6.63
C THR A 169 2.70 11.77 6.96
N MET A 170 3.37 10.63 7.16
CA MET A 170 4.84 10.62 7.16
C MET A 170 5.40 11.12 5.82
#